data_AF-A0A559JB35-F1
#
_entry.id   AF-A0A559JB35-F1
#
_cell.length_a   1.000
_cell.length_b   1.000
_cell.length_c   1.000
_cell.angle_alpha   90.00
_cell.angle_beta   90.00
_cell.angle_gamma   90.00
#
_symmetry.space_group_name_H-M   'P 1'
#
loop_
_entity.id
_entity.type
_entity.pdbx_description
1 polymer ?
#
loop_
_entity_poly.entity_id
_entity_poly.type
_entity_poly.pdbx_seq_one_letter_code
_entity_poly.pdbx_strand_id
1 'polypeptide(L)'
;MRGGDIMIPNIRVGIPIIGGTWWMGGVSYIELLVRAVSSLKKEVRPDLYLIVYDHNLKDLSLHETLVPLVSGIIYIGENYSEMKKYISHDVIHFRSHNKLFTFIDFYFPVNTDLLPRKNAGTWIPDFQHFYLPEFFSQSDLEWRHSRFQKLAEQSHLIIFSSEDARSDFRKFFPNSKATTEVLHFYAMPQDSWYESDPKEVREKYGIPERFIICSNQFWVHKNHKKLFEAFSKIDQTETEIALVCTGSTEDYRSAEYYQELQEYIQKLGLSSVVYLLGMIPRDEQIQLMRGSLFVVQPSLFEGWSTVVEDSRALGKDILLSDLIVNIEQAPEHGVFFKRNDSNDLAEKMEKLIRRTEPGPNASKEAEARTKAKENVLLYAKKFCNIVNISLEAKSKYYEAWLKESDEVIETQEETIYHLESKLKESELDRQARLEVINDLQKHLAESELDRQARLEVINDLQKHLAESELDRQARLGVINQLKSQLLDSEADREATEKLLTELSDKLKEYEINTANKLWLLKRIIKI
;
A
#
# COMPACT_ATOMS: atom_id res chain seq x y z
N MET A 1 34.90 11.79 -19.62
CA MET A 1 35.80 11.80 -18.45
C MET A 1 35.89 13.22 -17.89
N ARG A 2 35.21 13.48 -16.76
CA ARG A 2 35.61 14.50 -15.79
C ARG A 2 35.87 13.74 -14.50
N GLY A 3 37.09 13.25 -14.33
CA GLY A 3 37.56 12.66 -13.08
C GLY A 3 37.93 13.78 -12.12
N GLY A 4 36.93 14.33 -11.44
CA GLY A 4 37.17 15.00 -10.16
C GLY A 4 37.10 13.93 -9.09
N ASP A 5 38.09 13.87 -8.20
CA ASP A 5 38.04 12.99 -7.04
C ASP A 5 36.74 13.23 -6.27
N ILE A 6 35.89 12.21 -6.24
CA ILE A 6 34.59 12.23 -5.57
C ILE A 6 34.86 12.14 -4.06
N MET A 7 35.02 13.30 -3.45
CA MET A 7 35.04 13.44 -1.99
C MET A 7 33.59 13.35 -1.50
N ILE A 8 33.25 12.25 -0.80
CA ILE A 8 31.95 12.11 -0.10
C ILE A 8 32.14 11.90 1.42
N PRO A 9 32.93 12.72 2.13
CA PRO A 9 32.95 12.61 3.58
C PRO A 9 31.57 13.01 4.15
N ASN A 10 31.10 12.23 5.13
CA ASN A 10 29.90 12.48 5.94
C ASN A 10 28.51 12.31 5.27
N ILE A 11 28.41 11.60 4.15
CA ILE A 11 27.10 11.21 3.60
C ILE A 11 26.71 9.83 4.15
N ARG A 12 25.49 9.74 4.68
CA ARG A 12 24.94 8.51 5.25
C ARG A 12 23.99 7.87 4.24
N VAL A 13 24.36 6.67 3.76
CA VAL A 13 23.57 5.92 2.78
C VAL A 13 22.89 4.73 3.46
N GLY A 14 21.57 4.71 3.39
CA GLY A 14 20.76 3.57 3.83
C GLY A 14 20.65 2.49 2.76
N ILE A 15 21.09 1.27 3.09
CA ILE A 15 21.06 0.10 2.23
C ILE A 15 20.10 -0.94 2.82
N PRO A 16 18.86 -1.08 2.34
CA PRO A 16 17.97 -2.13 2.81
C PRO A 16 18.46 -3.50 2.41
N ILE A 17 18.31 -4.47 3.32
CA ILE A 17 18.42 -5.87 2.94
C ILE A 17 17.27 -6.22 2.00
N ILE A 18 17.60 -6.89 0.90
CA ILE A 18 16.64 -7.42 -0.08
C ILE A 18 17.04 -8.86 -0.42
N GLY A 19 16.13 -9.56 -1.10
CA GLY A 19 16.31 -10.99 -1.35
C GLY A 19 15.91 -11.82 -0.15
N GLY A 20 16.37 -13.06 -0.14
CA GLY A 20 16.04 -14.09 0.85
C GLY A 20 16.35 -15.46 0.28
N THR A 21 16.02 -16.52 0.99
CA THR A 21 16.23 -17.89 0.50
C THR A 21 15.48 -18.17 -0.81
N TRP A 22 14.36 -17.48 -1.04
CA TRP A 22 13.60 -17.54 -2.30
C TRP A 22 14.21 -16.74 -3.45
N TRP A 23 15.10 -15.78 -3.16
CA TRP A 23 15.76 -14.94 -4.17
C TRP A 23 17.15 -14.50 -3.71
N MET A 24 18.12 -15.39 -3.88
CA MET A 24 19.53 -15.13 -3.56
C MET A 24 20.17 -14.03 -4.42
N GLY A 25 19.61 -13.76 -5.62
CA GLY A 25 20.12 -12.68 -6.48
C GLY A 25 20.06 -11.30 -5.82
N GLY A 26 19.01 -11.04 -5.01
CA GLY A 26 18.90 -9.81 -4.23
C GLY A 26 19.96 -9.72 -3.12
N VAL A 27 20.27 -10.86 -2.48
CA VAL A 27 21.31 -10.96 -1.44
C VAL A 27 22.67 -10.62 -2.04
N SER A 28 23.03 -11.28 -3.14
CA SER A 28 24.27 -11.05 -3.86
C SER A 28 24.41 -9.61 -4.35
N TYR A 29 23.32 -8.99 -4.82
CA TYR A 29 23.35 -7.59 -5.27
C TYR A 29 23.76 -6.62 -4.15
N ILE A 30 23.20 -6.77 -2.95
CA ILE A 30 23.55 -5.94 -1.79
C ILE A 30 24.97 -6.23 -1.31
N GLU A 31 25.37 -7.50 -1.28
CA GLU A 31 26.72 -7.89 -0.90
C GLU A 31 27.77 -7.27 -1.84
N LEU A 32 27.56 -7.37 -3.15
CA LEU A 32 28.46 -6.78 -4.15
C LEU A 32 28.56 -5.27 -3.97
N LEU A 33 27.43 -4.58 -3.77
CA LEU A 33 27.41 -3.13 -3.57
C LEU A 33 28.20 -2.71 -2.31
N VAL A 34 27.86 -3.29 -1.17
CA VAL A 34 28.45 -2.92 0.13
C VAL A 34 29.95 -3.21 0.13
N ARG A 35 30.37 -4.37 -0.37
CA ARG A 35 31.80 -4.72 -0.43
C ARG A 35 32.56 -3.83 -1.42
N ALA A 36 31.99 -3.56 -2.59
CA ALA A 36 32.62 -2.69 -3.59
C ALA A 36 32.85 -1.29 -3.02
N VAL A 37 31.82 -0.67 -2.44
CA VAL A 37 31.96 0.66 -1.81
C VAL A 37 32.93 0.62 -0.63
N SER A 38 32.91 -0.46 0.17
CA SER A 38 33.83 -0.61 1.30
C SER A 38 35.29 -0.86 0.92
N SER A 39 35.57 -1.23 -0.34
CA SER A 39 36.93 -1.33 -0.87
C SER A 39 37.59 0.03 -1.13
N LEU A 40 36.79 1.10 -1.21
CA LEU A 40 37.30 2.47 -1.33
C LEU A 40 37.86 2.96 0.00
N LYS A 41 38.81 3.90 -0.07
CA LYS A 41 39.33 4.58 1.13
C LYS A 41 38.20 5.35 1.83
N LYS A 42 38.28 5.47 3.16
CA LYS A 42 37.21 6.04 3.99
C LYS A 42 36.90 7.50 3.63
N GLU A 43 37.86 8.24 3.09
CA GLU A 43 37.75 9.65 2.75
C GLU A 43 36.94 9.91 1.46
N VAL A 44 36.75 8.88 0.63
CA VAL A 44 36.13 8.97 -0.70
C VAL A 44 34.91 8.06 -0.86
N ARG A 45 34.34 7.57 0.25
CA ARG A 45 33.13 6.74 0.26
C ARG A 45 32.13 7.24 1.31
N PRO A 46 30.82 7.03 1.08
CA PRO A 46 29.80 7.30 2.09
C PRO A 46 29.86 6.31 3.25
N ASP A 47 29.30 6.71 4.39
CA ASP A 47 28.99 5.81 5.49
C ASP A 47 27.75 4.98 5.13
N LEU A 48 27.92 3.67 5.06
CA LEU A 48 26.84 2.74 4.73
C LEU A 48 26.12 2.29 6.00
N TYR A 49 24.79 2.24 5.98
CA TYR A 49 23.98 1.69 7.06
C TYR A 49 23.07 0.60 6.51
N LEU A 50 23.16 -0.60 7.07
CA LEU A 50 22.30 -1.71 6.68
C LEU A 50 20.91 -1.52 7.28
N ILE A 51 19.86 -1.51 6.48
CA ILE A 51 18.48 -1.30 6.93
C ILE A 51 17.73 -2.63 6.97
N VAL A 52 17.11 -2.92 8.11
CA VAL A 52 16.34 -4.14 8.36
C VAL A 52 14.92 -3.77 8.81
N TYR A 53 13.92 -4.51 8.32
CA TYR A 53 12.50 -4.30 8.60
C TYR A 53 11.88 -5.49 9.33
N ASP A 54 10.74 -5.28 9.99
CA ASP A 54 9.98 -6.34 10.66
C ASP A 54 9.74 -7.57 9.78
N HIS A 55 9.40 -7.37 8.51
CA HIS A 55 9.03 -8.46 7.60
C HIS A 55 10.22 -9.29 7.08
N ASN A 56 11.46 -8.79 7.21
CA ASN A 56 12.66 -9.45 6.66
C ASN A 56 13.78 -9.66 7.71
N LEU A 57 13.47 -9.55 9.01
CA LEU A 57 14.41 -9.81 10.11
C LEU A 57 15.15 -11.16 9.97
N LYS A 58 14.41 -12.21 9.58
CA LYS A 58 14.96 -13.57 9.40
C LYS A 58 16.06 -13.66 8.32
N ASP A 59 15.98 -12.79 7.32
CA ASP A 59 16.88 -12.81 6.16
C ASP A 59 18.21 -12.10 6.47
N LEU A 60 18.33 -11.40 7.61
CA LEU A 60 19.56 -10.75 8.04
C LEU A 60 20.75 -11.72 8.16
N SER A 61 20.49 -12.97 8.52
CA SER A 61 21.51 -14.03 8.58
C SER A 61 22.26 -14.22 7.25
N LEU A 62 21.60 -13.95 6.12
CA LEU A 62 22.20 -14.03 4.78
C LEU A 62 23.12 -12.83 4.47
N HIS A 63 23.05 -11.78 5.28
CA HIS A 63 23.80 -10.53 5.13
C HIS A 63 24.78 -10.29 6.30
N GLU A 64 24.93 -11.26 7.21
CA GLU A 64 25.73 -11.10 8.44
C GLU A 64 27.19 -10.74 8.15
N THR A 65 27.74 -11.24 7.04
CA THR A 65 29.11 -10.94 6.58
C THR A 65 29.33 -9.48 6.22
N LEU A 66 28.25 -8.70 6.02
CA LEU A 66 28.29 -7.28 5.72
C LEU A 66 28.35 -6.39 6.97
N VAL A 67 27.95 -6.91 8.13
CA VAL A 67 27.90 -6.15 9.39
C VAL A 67 29.23 -5.46 9.73
N PRO A 68 30.41 -6.12 9.58
CA PRO A 68 31.70 -5.47 9.82
C PRO A 68 32.09 -4.40 8.80
N LEU A 69 31.41 -4.33 7.65
CA LEU A 69 31.74 -3.43 6.54
C LEU A 69 30.91 -2.14 6.55
N VAL A 70 29.79 -2.14 7.27
CA VAL A 70 28.88 -1.00 7.41
C VAL A 70 29.15 -0.22 8.70
N SER A 71 28.67 1.02 8.76
CA SER A 71 28.82 1.92 9.92
C SER A 71 27.81 1.62 11.04
N GLY A 72 26.74 0.88 10.73
CA GLY A 72 25.76 0.44 11.70
C GLY A 72 24.56 -0.22 11.05
N ILE A 73 23.72 -0.83 11.90
CA ILE A 73 22.44 -1.41 11.50
C ILE A 73 21.32 -0.46 11.93
N ILE A 74 20.44 -0.14 10.98
CA ILE A 74 19.21 0.61 11.23
C ILE A 74 18.04 -0.37 11.18
N TYR A 75 17.27 -0.44 12.26
CA TYR A 75 16.04 -1.21 12.32
C TYR A 75 14.83 -0.29 12.16
N ILE A 76 13.92 -0.66 11.25
CA ILE A 76 12.67 0.05 10.99
C ILE A 76 11.49 -0.89 11.25
N GLY A 77 10.77 -0.66 12.34
CA GLY A 77 9.67 -1.51 12.74
C GLY A 77 9.14 -1.22 14.14
N GLU A 78 8.16 -1.98 14.56
CA GLU A 78 7.53 -1.87 15.88
C GLU A 78 7.84 -3.08 16.78
N ASN A 79 8.23 -4.22 16.21
CA ASN A 79 8.43 -5.48 16.92
C ASN A 79 9.85 -5.63 17.52
N TYR A 80 10.18 -4.78 18.50
CA TYR A 80 11.49 -4.75 19.15
C TYR A 80 11.90 -6.07 19.80
N SER A 81 10.95 -6.78 20.41
CA SER A 81 11.18 -8.09 21.03
C SER A 81 11.56 -9.16 20.03
N GLU A 82 10.99 -9.11 18.81
CA GLU A 82 11.34 -10.03 17.75
C GLU A 82 12.71 -9.68 17.17
N MET A 83 12.96 -8.39 16.91
CA MET A 83 14.24 -7.92 16.41
C MET A 83 15.42 -8.37 17.28
N LYS A 84 15.29 -8.31 18.61
CA LYS A 84 16.34 -8.75 19.54
C LYS A 84 16.68 -10.24 19.48
N LYS A 85 15.85 -11.08 18.84
CA LYS A 85 16.18 -12.50 18.58
C LYS A 85 17.18 -12.67 17.43
N TYR A 86 17.19 -11.73 16.49
CA TYR A 86 18.01 -11.78 15.28
C TYR A 86 19.22 -10.85 15.36
N ILE A 87 19.12 -9.74 16.08
CA ILE A 87 20.17 -8.72 16.16
C ILE A 87 20.69 -8.63 17.60
N SER A 88 21.89 -9.17 17.80
CA SER A 88 22.65 -9.08 19.05
C SER A 88 23.39 -7.74 19.20
N HIS A 89 23.57 -6.99 18.11
CA HIS A 89 24.27 -5.72 18.06
C HIS A 89 23.37 -4.54 18.45
N ASP A 90 23.99 -3.40 18.78
CA ASP A 90 23.27 -2.15 18.91
C ASP A 90 22.68 -1.71 17.56
N VAL A 91 21.44 -1.24 17.59
CA VAL A 91 20.71 -0.79 16.40
C VAL A 91 20.23 0.63 16.57
N ILE A 92 20.25 1.38 15.48
CA ILE A 92 19.57 2.67 15.38
C ILE A 92 18.11 2.37 15.01
N HIS A 93 17.17 2.77 15.86
CA HIS A 93 15.76 2.44 15.68
C HIS A 93 14.96 3.63 15.13
N PHE A 94 14.20 3.39 14.06
CA PHE A 94 13.18 4.31 13.59
C PHE A 94 11.82 3.60 13.46
N ARG A 95 10.72 4.34 13.66
CA ARG A 95 9.36 3.83 13.45
C ARG A 95 8.81 4.08 12.04
N SER A 96 9.49 4.90 11.23
CA SER A 96 9.02 5.24 9.88
C SER A 96 10.15 5.76 8.98
N HIS A 97 9.96 5.65 7.66
CA HIS A 97 10.86 6.25 6.67
C HIS A 97 11.00 7.76 6.85
N ASN A 98 9.94 8.47 7.28
CA ASN A 98 10.03 9.91 7.52
C ASN A 98 11.09 10.26 8.57
N LYS A 99 11.20 9.47 9.66
CA LYS A 99 12.24 9.66 10.66
C LYS A 99 13.60 9.16 10.16
N LEU A 100 13.63 8.05 9.43
CA LEU A 100 14.86 7.55 8.78
C LEU A 100 15.56 8.64 7.94
N PHE A 101 14.82 9.35 7.08
CA PHE A 101 15.38 10.40 6.20
C PHE A 101 15.81 11.68 6.93
N THR A 102 15.65 11.76 8.26
CA THR A 102 16.34 12.78 9.08
C THR A 102 17.77 12.36 9.44
N PHE A 103 18.06 11.06 9.33
CA PHE A 103 19.34 10.45 9.63
C PHE A 103 20.10 9.96 8.39
N ILE A 104 19.44 9.53 7.32
CA ILE A 104 20.16 9.18 6.08
C ILE A 104 20.00 10.28 5.04
N ASP A 105 21.01 10.42 4.20
CA ASP A 105 21.06 11.39 3.13
C ASP A 105 20.57 10.79 1.81
N PHE A 106 20.78 9.48 1.61
CA PHE A 106 20.34 8.73 0.44
C PHE A 106 19.91 7.30 0.80
N TYR A 107 18.93 6.75 0.09
CA TYR A 107 18.43 5.39 0.27
C TYR A 107 18.50 4.60 -1.04
N PHE A 108 19.12 3.42 -1.04
CA PHE A 108 19.20 2.57 -2.21
C PHE A 108 19.44 1.10 -1.85
N PRO A 109 18.75 0.12 -2.48
CA PRO A 109 17.75 0.29 -3.54
C PRO A 109 16.31 0.42 -3.03
N VAL A 110 15.48 1.19 -3.73
CA VAL A 110 14.01 1.10 -3.62
C VAL A 110 13.52 0.01 -4.58
N ASN A 111 12.95 -1.07 -4.03
CA ASN A 111 12.56 -2.28 -4.79
C ASN A 111 11.13 -2.80 -4.50
N THR A 112 10.32 -2.15 -3.67
CA THR A 112 8.92 -2.55 -3.45
C THR A 112 8.05 -1.32 -3.33
N ASP A 113 8.25 -0.55 -2.26
CA ASP A 113 7.46 0.61 -1.92
C ASP A 113 8.13 1.88 -2.43
N LEU A 114 7.39 2.65 -3.22
CA LEU A 114 7.80 4.00 -3.59
C LEU A 114 8.04 4.84 -2.35
N LEU A 115 9.15 5.57 -2.37
CA LEU A 115 9.48 6.59 -1.38
C LEU A 115 9.35 7.97 -2.04
N PRO A 116 8.11 8.44 -2.29
CA PRO A 116 7.89 9.68 -3.02
C PRO A 116 8.52 10.86 -2.25
N ARG A 117 9.15 11.76 -3.00
CA ARG A 117 9.80 12.98 -2.46
C ARG A 117 10.94 12.71 -1.47
N LYS A 118 11.46 11.49 -1.42
CA LYS A 118 12.67 11.15 -0.64
C LYS A 118 13.86 11.06 -1.57
N ASN A 119 15.05 11.36 -1.04
CA ASN A 119 16.29 11.21 -1.79
C ASN A 119 16.65 9.72 -1.84
N ALA A 120 16.09 9.01 -2.81
CA ALA A 120 16.20 7.57 -2.92
C ALA A 120 16.31 7.15 -4.39
N GLY A 121 17.10 6.11 -4.64
CA GLY A 121 17.25 5.51 -5.96
C GLY A 121 16.37 4.28 -6.10
N THR A 122 15.47 4.29 -7.08
CA THR A 122 14.71 3.10 -7.49
C THR A 122 15.61 2.19 -8.31
N TRP A 123 15.63 0.89 -8.00
CA TRP A 123 16.30 -0.09 -8.84
C TRP A 123 15.27 -0.89 -9.64
N ILE A 124 15.45 -0.92 -10.97
CA ILE A 124 14.69 -1.79 -11.86
C ILE A 124 15.69 -2.75 -12.53
N PRO A 125 15.61 -4.08 -12.24
CA PRO A 125 16.57 -5.02 -12.78
C PRO A 125 16.36 -5.27 -14.27
N ASP A 126 15.10 -5.33 -14.72
CA ASP A 126 14.72 -5.62 -16.10
C ASP A 126 13.23 -5.34 -16.40
N PHE A 127 12.83 -5.57 -17.66
CA PHE A 127 11.47 -5.48 -18.18
C PHE A 127 10.97 -6.82 -18.76
N GLN A 128 11.37 -7.97 -18.19
CA GLN A 128 11.10 -9.31 -18.74
C GLN A 128 9.63 -9.51 -19.17
N HIS A 129 8.68 -9.06 -18.33
CA HIS A 129 7.25 -9.20 -18.53
C HIS A 129 6.68 -8.48 -19.77
N PHE A 130 7.40 -7.50 -20.34
CA PHE A 130 7.01 -6.88 -21.62
C PHE A 130 7.38 -7.73 -22.84
N TYR A 131 8.38 -8.61 -22.71
CA TYR A 131 8.91 -9.40 -23.83
C TYR A 131 8.48 -10.87 -23.78
N LEU A 132 8.25 -11.40 -22.57
CA LEU A 132 7.85 -12.78 -22.33
C LEU A 132 6.59 -12.84 -21.45
N PRO A 133 5.48 -12.17 -21.84
CA PRO A 133 4.26 -12.12 -21.04
C PRO A 133 3.67 -13.51 -20.76
N GLU A 134 3.90 -14.47 -21.65
CA GLU A 134 3.44 -15.86 -21.52
C GLU A 134 4.04 -16.60 -20.32
N PHE A 135 5.10 -16.07 -19.69
CA PHE A 135 5.70 -16.64 -18.48
C PHE A 135 5.11 -16.09 -17.18
N PHE A 136 4.09 -15.24 -17.24
CA PHE A 136 3.48 -14.61 -16.08
C PHE A 136 1.96 -14.81 -16.07
N SER A 137 1.37 -14.85 -14.88
CA SER A 137 -0.09 -14.80 -14.74
C SER A 137 -0.61 -13.40 -15.10
N GLN A 138 -1.89 -13.30 -15.45
CA GLN A 138 -2.50 -12.00 -15.76
C GLN A 138 -2.42 -11.03 -14.57
N SER A 139 -2.62 -11.52 -13.34
CA SER A 139 -2.48 -10.72 -12.12
C SER A 139 -1.04 -10.25 -11.90
N ASP A 140 -0.04 -11.07 -12.21
CA ASP A 140 1.37 -10.70 -12.10
C ASP A 140 1.74 -9.60 -13.11
N LEU A 141 1.23 -9.72 -14.35
CA LEU A 141 1.43 -8.71 -15.39
C LEU A 141 0.83 -7.37 -14.98
N GLU A 142 -0.42 -7.36 -14.51
CA GLU A 142 -1.10 -6.14 -14.07
C GLU A 142 -0.39 -5.50 -12.87
N TRP A 143 0.01 -6.30 -11.88
CA TRP A 143 0.74 -5.81 -10.72
C TRP A 143 2.10 -5.21 -11.13
N ARG A 144 2.88 -5.90 -11.96
CA ARG A 144 4.18 -5.41 -12.45
C ARG A 144 4.03 -4.14 -13.27
N HIS A 145 3.07 -4.11 -14.19
CA HIS A 145 2.82 -2.95 -15.04
C HIS A 145 2.41 -1.73 -14.22
N SER A 146 1.42 -1.89 -13.32
CA SER A 146 0.98 -0.82 -12.41
C SER A 146 2.12 -0.32 -11.53
N ARG A 147 2.92 -1.25 -10.98
CA ARG A 147 4.09 -0.90 -10.18
C ARG A 147 5.11 -0.10 -10.99
N PHE A 148 5.48 -0.55 -12.19
CA PHE A 148 6.49 0.10 -13.02
C PHE A 148 6.01 1.46 -13.55
N GLN A 149 4.73 1.59 -13.90
CA GLN A 149 4.10 2.86 -14.23
C GLN A 149 4.25 3.85 -13.07
N LYS A 150 3.89 3.41 -11.85
CA LYS A 150 4.02 4.25 -10.65
C LYS A 150 5.47 4.63 -10.36
N LEU A 151 6.42 3.71 -10.56
CA LEU A 151 7.86 4.00 -10.46
C LEU A 151 8.30 5.05 -11.50
N ALA A 152 7.86 4.92 -12.74
CA ALA A 152 8.19 5.83 -13.82
C ALA A 152 7.63 7.25 -13.60
N GLU A 153 6.44 7.36 -13.01
CA GLU A 153 5.77 8.64 -12.74
C GLU A 153 6.33 9.36 -11.52
N GLN A 154 6.73 8.62 -10.48
CA GLN A 154 6.97 9.18 -9.14
C GLN A 154 8.43 9.13 -8.69
N SER A 155 9.28 8.30 -9.32
CA SER A 155 10.68 8.21 -8.93
C SER A 155 11.46 9.43 -9.42
N HIS A 156 12.30 9.97 -8.55
CA HIS A 156 13.20 11.05 -8.93
C HIS A 156 14.45 10.52 -9.66
N LEU A 157 14.97 9.38 -9.19
CA LEU A 157 16.13 8.69 -9.73
C LEU A 157 15.79 7.21 -9.90
N ILE A 158 16.01 6.68 -11.11
CA ILE A 158 15.90 5.26 -11.41
C ILE A 158 17.25 4.76 -11.91
N ILE A 159 17.71 3.67 -11.33
CA ILE A 159 18.99 3.02 -11.57
C ILE A 159 18.70 1.66 -12.22
N PHE A 160 19.39 1.40 -13.31
CA PHE A 160 19.31 0.14 -14.06
C PHE A 160 20.62 -0.62 -13.95
N SER A 161 20.55 -1.94 -14.04
CA SER A 161 21.75 -2.78 -14.10
C SER A 161 22.42 -2.77 -15.48
N SER A 162 21.72 -2.29 -16.52
CA SER A 162 22.17 -2.29 -17.91
C SER A 162 21.60 -1.12 -18.71
N GLU A 163 22.28 -0.76 -19.80
CA GLU A 163 21.81 0.17 -20.82
C GLU A 163 20.64 -0.40 -21.61
N ASP A 164 20.61 -1.72 -21.81
CA ASP A 164 19.46 -2.44 -22.40
C ASP A 164 18.18 -2.18 -21.59
N ALA A 165 18.21 -2.42 -20.27
CA ALA A 165 17.07 -2.13 -19.40
C ALA A 165 16.73 -0.63 -19.34
N ARG A 166 17.72 0.27 -19.38
CA ARG A 166 17.45 1.72 -19.43
C ARG A 166 16.79 2.12 -20.76
N SER A 167 17.18 1.49 -21.86
CA SER A 167 16.59 1.72 -23.18
C SER A 167 15.14 1.22 -23.22
N ASP A 168 14.87 0.06 -22.64
CA ASP A 168 13.51 -0.44 -22.43
C ASP A 168 12.66 0.52 -21.60
N PHE A 169 13.19 1.03 -20.49
CA PHE A 169 12.46 2.02 -19.69
C PHE A 169 12.04 3.24 -20.50
N ARG A 170 12.95 3.79 -21.31
CA ARG A 170 12.66 4.95 -22.18
C ARG A 170 11.64 4.63 -23.26
N LYS A 171 11.65 3.40 -23.76
CA LYS A 171 10.70 2.91 -24.76
C LYS A 171 9.30 2.74 -24.17
N PHE A 172 9.18 2.13 -22.99
CA PHE A 172 7.90 1.81 -22.36
C PHE A 172 7.31 2.99 -21.57
N PHE A 173 8.16 3.87 -21.03
CA PHE A 173 7.74 5.02 -20.21
C PHE A 173 8.36 6.35 -20.72
N PRO A 174 8.11 6.74 -21.99
CA PRO A 174 8.76 7.89 -22.62
C PRO A 174 8.45 9.23 -21.95
N ASN A 175 7.35 9.30 -21.20
CA ASN A 175 6.92 10.52 -20.50
C ASN A 175 7.54 10.68 -19.10
N SER A 176 8.27 9.68 -18.62
CA SER A 176 8.92 9.76 -17.31
C SER A 176 9.87 10.95 -17.23
N LYS A 177 9.83 11.65 -16.10
CA LYS A 177 10.78 12.75 -15.77
C LYS A 177 11.91 12.29 -14.86
N ALA A 178 11.97 10.99 -14.55
CA ALA A 178 13.00 10.44 -13.69
C ALA A 178 14.39 10.63 -14.31
N THR A 179 15.35 11.02 -13.49
CA THR A 179 16.76 10.89 -13.86
C THR A 179 17.11 9.41 -13.93
N THR A 180 17.81 8.99 -14.99
CA THR A 180 18.13 7.58 -15.22
C THR A 180 19.63 7.36 -15.24
N GLU A 181 20.10 6.44 -14.41
CA GLU A 181 21.52 6.05 -14.33
C GLU A 181 21.68 4.55 -14.55
N VAL A 182 22.84 4.15 -15.07
CA VAL A 182 23.21 2.74 -15.21
C VAL A 182 24.31 2.44 -14.19
N LEU A 183 24.13 1.34 -13.47
CA LEU A 183 25.04 0.87 -12.45
C LEU A 183 25.26 -0.64 -12.64
N HIS A 184 26.25 -0.97 -13.46
CA HIS A 184 26.70 -2.35 -13.67
C HIS A 184 27.35 -2.90 -12.42
N PHE A 185 26.88 -4.05 -11.95
CA PHE A 185 27.57 -4.79 -10.88
C PHE A 185 28.56 -5.78 -11.48
N TYR A 186 29.64 -6.04 -10.74
CA TYR A 186 30.67 -7.00 -11.12
C TYR A 186 30.86 -8.01 -10.00
N ALA A 187 31.24 -9.24 -10.37
CA ALA A 187 31.62 -10.25 -9.41
C ALA A 187 32.84 -9.78 -8.60
N MET A 188 32.83 -10.08 -7.31
CA MET A 188 33.94 -9.78 -6.40
C MET A 188 34.58 -11.10 -5.95
N PRO A 189 35.55 -11.62 -6.73
CA PRO A 189 36.17 -12.89 -6.42
C PRO A 189 36.96 -12.79 -5.11
N GLN A 190 36.74 -13.75 -4.20
CA GLN A 190 37.52 -13.90 -2.97
C GLN A 190 38.79 -14.69 -3.27
N ASP A 191 39.80 -14.56 -2.42
CA ASP A 191 41.06 -15.31 -2.59
C ASP A 191 40.82 -16.83 -2.57
N SER A 192 39.88 -17.28 -1.73
CA SER A 192 39.43 -18.68 -1.63
C SER A 192 38.91 -19.27 -2.94
N TRP A 193 38.44 -18.44 -3.89
CA TRP A 193 37.98 -18.92 -5.19
C TRP A 193 39.12 -19.58 -5.97
N TYR A 194 40.35 -19.09 -5.80
CA TYR A 194 41.52 -19.52 -6.58
C TYR A 194 42.39 -20.56 -5.85
N GLU A 195 42.22 -20.70 -4.54
CA GLU A 195 43.06 -21.55 -3.67
C GLU A 195 42.64 -23.03 -3.68
N SER A 196 41.35 -23.31 -3.87
CA SER A 196 40.81 -24.67 -3.86
C SER A 196 41.13 -25.42 -5.16
N ASP A 197 41.26 -26.75 -5.11
CA ASP A 197 41.36 -27.60 -6.30
C ASP A 197 39.95 -27.95 -6.83
N PRO A 198 39.59 -27.54 -8.07
CA PRO A 198 38.33 -27.92 -8.70
C PRO A 198 38.07 -29.43 -8.76
N LYS A 199 39.14 -30.25 -8.76
CA LYS A 199 39.05 -31.71 -8.85
C LYS A 199 38.29 -32.31 -7.67
N GLU A 200 38.51 -31.83 -6.45
CA GLU A 200 37.86 -32.37 -5.25
C GLU A 200 36.34 -32.21 -5.31
N VAL A 201 35.87 -31.03 -5.72
CA VAL A 201 34.44 -30.74 -5.88
C VAL A 201 33.87 -31.54 -7.05
N ARG A 202 34.58 -31.64 -8.17
CA ARG A 202 34.18 -32.46 -9.32
C ARG A 202 33.97 -33.93 -8.91
N GLU A 203 34.92 -34.51 -8.19
CA GLU A 203 34.87 -35.90 -7.71
C GLU A 203 33.75 -36.12 -6.68
N LYS A 204 33.54 -35.14 -5.77
CA LYS A 204 32.41 -35.15 -4.81
C LYS A 204 31.06 -35.35 -5.50
N TYR A 205 30.87 -34.74 -6.67
CA TYR A 205 29.63 -34.81 -7.44
C TYR A 205 29.62 -35.92 -8.51
N GLY A 206 30.69 -36.71 -8.64
CA GLY A 206 30.79 -37.77 -9.65
C GLY A 206 30.83 -37.25 -11.09
N ILE A 207 31.30 -36.02 -11.30
CA ILE A 207 31.34 -35.37 -12.61
C ILE A 207 32.63 -35.80 -13.34
N PRO A 208 32.60 -36.14 -14.64
CA PRO A 208 33.80 -36.49 -15.39
C PRO A 208 34.70 -35.27 -15.60
N GLU A 209 35.94 -35.51 -16.00
CA GLU A 209 36.93 -34.45 -16.18
C GLU A 209 36.53 -33.39 -17.20
N ARG A 210 35.93 -33.82 -18.32
CA ARG A 210 35.51 -32.94 -19.41
C ARG A 210 34.02 -32.64 -19.27
N PHE A 211 33.70 -31.42 -18.88
CA PHE A 211 32.31 -31.00 -18.75
C PHE A 211 32.10 -29.52 -19.12
N ILE A 212 30.89 -29.23 -19.59
CA ILE A 212 30.34 -27.89 -19.79
C ILE A 212 29.42 -27.59 -18.61
N ILE A 213 29.36 -26.33 -18.15
CA ILE A 213 28.49 -25.97 -17.03
C ILE A 213 27.49 -24.85 -17.38
N CYS A 214 26.23 -25.05 -16.99
CA CYS A 214 25.15 -24.06 -17.00
C CYS A 214 24.76 -23.72 -15.55
N SER A 215 25.18 -22.55 -15.07
CA SER A 215 24.93 -22.11 -13.68
C SER A 215 23.68 -21.25 -13.56
N ASN A 216 22.54 -21.75 -14.02
CA ASN A 216 21.27 -21.01 -14.04
C ASN A 216 20.20 -21.67 -13.16
N GLN A 217 19.35 -20.85 -12.55
CA GLN A 217 18.08 -21.35 -11.99
C GLN A 217 17.27 -22.04 -13.09
N PHE A 218 16.58 -23.14 -12.76
CA PHE A 218 15.75 -23.90 -13.70
C PHE A 218 14.42 -23.19 -14.00
N TRP A 219 14.51 -21.94 -14.39
CA TRP A 219 13.40 -21.08 -14.79
C TRP A 219 13.17 -21.17 -16.29
N VAL A 220 11.93 -21.00 -16.73
CA VAL A 220 11.54 -21.20 -18.14
C VAL A 220 12.37 -20.35 -19.10
N HIS A 221 12.59 -19.09 -18.75
CA HIS A 221 13.37 -18.14 -19.56
C HIS A 221 14.88 -18.39 -19.56
N LYS A 222 15.40 -19.31 -18.73
CA LYS A 222 16.81 -19.73 -18.78
C LYS A 222 17.08 -20.79 -19.85
N ASN A 223 16.03 -21.22 -20.58
CA ASN A 223 16.12 -21.92 -21.87
C ASN A 223 16.83 -23.29 -21.85
N HIS A 224 16.73 -24.03 -20.74
CA HIS A 224 17.38 -25.34 -20.57
C HIS A 224 16.98 -26.34 -21.67
N LYS A 225 15.72 -26.34 -22.11
CA LYS A 225 15.25 -27.20 -23.22
C LYS A 225 16.10 -27.01 -24.49
N LYS A 226 16.39 -25.75 -24.87
CA LYS A 226 17.20 -25.45 -26.07
C LYS A 226 18.65 -25.88 -25.92
N LEU A 227 19.20 -25.74 -24.71
CA LEU A 227 20.52 -26.25 -24.37
C LEU A 227 20.59 -27.77 -24.52
N PHE A 228 19.63 -28.51 -23.98
CA PHE A 228 19.60 -29.97 -24.10
C PHE A 228 19.43 -30.44 -25.54
N GLU A 229 18.59 -29.76 -26.34
CA GLU A 229 18.46 -30.03 -27.79
C GLU A 229 19.76 -29.82 -28.56
N ALA A 230 20.55 -28.80 -28.20
CA ALA A 230 21.84 -28.57 -28.84
C ALA A 230 22.87 -29.60 -28.38
N PHE A 231 22.89 -29.90 -27.08
CA PHE A 231 23.81 -30.87 -26.49
C PHE A 231 23.57 -32.30 -27.01
N SER A 232 22.32 -32.68 -27.31
CA SER A 232 22.00 -33.99 -27.90
C SER A 232 22.54 -34.20 -29.31
N LYS A 233 23.06 -33.15 -29.97
CA LYS A 233 23.66 -33.23 -31.30
C LYS A 233 25.16 -33.46 -31.27
N ILE A 234 25.78 -33.31 -30.09
CA ILE A 234 27.22 -33.52 -29.92
C ILE A 234 27.49 -35.02 -29.89
N ASP A 235 28.40 -35.49 -30.74
CA ASP A 235 28.78 -36.90 -30.79
C ASP A 235 29.57 -37.31 -29.53
N GLN A 236 28.89 -38.06 -28.67
CA GLN A 236 29.44 -38.56 -27.41
C GLN A 236 30.45 -39.70 -27.61
N THR A 237 30.44 -40.37 -28.78
CA THR A 237 31.37 -41.49 -29.05
C THR A 237 32.80 -41.02 -29.31
N GLU A 238 32.96 -39.78 -29.78
CA GLU A 238 34.28 -39.19 -30.05
C GLU A 238 34.79 -38.30 -28.91
N THR A 239 33.90 -37.79 -28.05
CA THR A 239 34.22 -36.63 -27.22
C THR A 239 34.09 -36.86 -25.70
N GLU A 240 33.24 -37.80 -25.27
CA GLU A 240 32.91 -38.11 -23.86
C GLU A 240 32.85 -36.85 -22.95
N ILE A 241 31.77 -36.07 -23.06
CA ILE A 241 31.60 -34.81 -22.33
C ILE A 241 30.31 -34.83 -21.51
N ALA A 242 30.37 -34.33 -20.28
CA ALA A 242 29.18 -34.08 -19.48
C ALA A 242 28.65 -32.64 -19.63
N LEU A 243 27.33 -32.48 -19.41
CA LEU A 243 26.70 -31.20 -19.19
C LEU A 243 26.23 -31.11 -17.73
N VAL A 244 26.77 -30.17 -16.98
CA VAL A 244 26.43 -29.93 -15.57
C VAL A 244 25.53 -28.72 -15.47
N CYS A 245 24.41 -28.83 -14.76
CA CYS A 245 23.47 -27.74 -14.53
C CYS A 245 23.23 -27.53 -13.04
N THR A 246 23.32 -26.28 -12.57
CA THR A 246 23.15 -25.90 -11.16
C THR A 246 22.23 -24.71 -11.02
N GLY A 247 21.35 -24.72 -10.02
CA GLY A 247 20.45 -23.62 -9.69
C GLY A 247 19.17 -24.10 -9.00
N SER A 248 18.34 -23.14 -8.57
CA SER A 248 17.04 -23.46 -7.95
C SER A 248 16.17 -24.25 -8.92
N THR A 249 15.59 -25.34 -8.44
CA THR A 249 14.65 -26.20 -9.18
C THR A 249 13.21 -25.70 -9.10
N GLU A 250 12.97 -24.61 -8.36
CA GLU A 250 11.65 -24.04 -8.15
C GLU A 250 11.46 -22.76 -8.99
N ASP A 251 10.49 -22.79 -9.91
CA ASP A 251 9.94 -21.60 -10.57
C ASP A 251 8.49 -21.42 -10.14
N TYR A 252 8.20 -20.40 -9.33
CA TYR A 252 6.85 -20.13 -8.84
C TYR A 252 5.82 -19.88 -9.96
N ARG A 253 6.29 -19.55 -11.17
CA ARG A 253 5.46 -19.31 -12.36
C ARG A 253 5.15 -20.60 -13.12
N SER A 254 5.92 -21.67 -12.88
CA SER A 254 5.81 -22.95 -13.59
C SER A 254 6.35 -24.10 -12.73
N ALA A 255 5.54 -24.55 -11.77
CA ALA A 255 5.94 -25.52 -10.76
C ALA A 255 6.40 -26.88 -11.32
N GLU A 256 5.83 -27.31 -12.45
CA GLU A 256 6.12 -28.61 -13.08
C GLU A 256 7.34 -28.57 -14.02
N TYR A 257 7.88 -27.38 -14.32
CA TYR A 257 8.90 -27.21 -15.35
C TYR A 257 10.17 -28.04 -15.11
N TYR A 258 10.62 -28.14 -13.85
CA TYR A 258 11.81 -28.95 -13.54
C TYR A 258 11.60 -30.43 -13.86
N GLN A 259 10.41 -30.98 -13.55
CA GLN A 259 10.06 -32.35 -13.91
C GLN A 259 10.02 -32.53 -15.42
N GLU A 260 9.42 -31.58 -16.16
CA GLU A 260 9.42 -31.61 -17.62
C GLU A 260 10.83 -31.63 -18.21
N LEU A 261 11.80 -30.92 -17.60
CA LEU A 261 13.19 -30.94 -18.04
C LEU A 261 13.83 -32.32 -17.86
N GLN A 262 13.55 -33.02 -16.75
CA GLN A 262 14.05 -34.37 -16.50
C GLN A 262 13.50 -35.37 -17.52
N GLU A 263 12.19 -35.31 -17.79
CA GLU A 263 11.54 -36.13 -18.82
C GLU A 263 12.10 -35.81 -20.22
N TYR A 264 12.40 -34.54 -20.49
CA TYR A 264 12.96 -34.12 -21.77
C TYR A 264 14.39 -34.64 -21.99
N ILE A 265 15.24 -34.62 -20.95
CA ILE A 265 16.58 -35.22 -20.97
C ILE A 265 16.49 -36.71 -21.28
N GLN A 266 15.55 -37.43 -20.64
CA GLN A 266 15.34 -38.85 -20.91
C GLN A 266 14.90 -39.09 -22.36
N LYS A 267 13.97 -38.29 -22.88
CA LYS A 267 13.51 -38.36 -24.27
C LYS A 267 14.64 -38.14 -25.28
N LEU A 268 15.61 -37.29 -24.95
CA LEU A 268 16.79 -37.02 -25.77
C LEU A 268 17.92 -38.06 -25.60
N GLY A 269 17.75 -39.05 -24.71
CA GLY A 269 18.78 -40.06 -24.44
C GLY A 269 20.00 -39.52 -23.70
N LEU A 270 19.85 -38.42 -22.97
CA LEU A 270 20.95 -37.68 -22.34
C LEU A 270 21.18 -38.02 -20.85
N SER A 271 20.42 -38.95 -20.28
CA SER A 271 20.40 -39.21 -18.84
C SER A 271 21.74 -39.65 -18.24
N SER A 272 22.66 -40.21 -19.04
CA SER A 272 23.99 -40.63 -18.57
C SER A 272 25.04 -39.52 -18.58
N VAL A 273 24.76 -38.39 -19.24
CA VAL A 273 25.75 -37.32 -19.49
C VAL A 273 25.28 -35.96 -19.00
N VAL A 274 24.03 -35.80 -18.57
CA VAL A 274 23.50 -34.57 -17.97
C VAL A 274 23.37 -34.71 -16.47
N TYR A 275 24.04 -33.81 -15.73
CA TYR A 275 24.07 -33.78 -14.27
C TYR A 275 23.27 -32.57 -13.79
N LEU A 276 22.12 -32.81 -13.17
CA LEU A 276 21.30 -31.77 -12.53
C LEU A 276 21.61 -31.74 -11.03
N LEU A 277 22.40 -30.76 -10.58
CA LEU A 277 22.86 -30.71 -9.18
C LEU A 277 21.92 -29.91 -8.26
N GLY A 278 20.96 -29.18 -8.83
CA GLY A 278 20.14 -28.25 -8.07
C GLY A 278 20.97 -27.10 -7.47
N MET A 279 20.53 -26.59 -6.32
CA MET A 279 21.28 -25.59 -5.55
C MET A 279 22.45 -26.24 -4.82
N ILE A 280 23.65 -25.72 -5.06
CA ILE A 280 24.89 -26.16 -4.41
C ILE A 280 25.58 -24.98 -3.70
N PRO A 281 26.48 -25.23 -2.74
CA PRO A 281 27.24 -24.16 -2.10
C PRO A 281 27.98 -23.29 -3.11
N ARG A 282 28.05 -21.98 -2.85
CA ARG A 282 28.62 -21.01 -3.80
C ARG A 282 30.08 -21.32 -4.15
N ASP A 283 30.91 -21.65 -3.17
CA ASP A 283 32.31 -21.97 -3.41
C ASP A 283 32.46 -23.22 -4.30
N GLU A 284 31.58 -24.21 -4.12
CA GLU A 284 31.56 -25.42 -4.95
C GLU A 284 31.09 -25.11 -6.38
N GLN A 285 30.09 -24.25 -6.55
CA GLN A 285 29.69 -23.75 -7.87
C GLN A 285 30.86 -23.06 -8.58
N ILE A 286 31.59 -22.20 -7.88
CA ILE A 286 32.78 -21.53 -8.43
C ILE A 286 33.85 -22.55 -8.82
N GLN A 287 34.12 -23.56 -7.98
CA GLN A 287 35.06 -24.62 -8.31
C GLN A 287 34.63 -25.42 -9.55
N LEU A 288 33.35 -25.75 -9.70
CA LEU A 288 32.87 -26.40 -10.91
C LEU A 288 32.99 -25.49 -12.15
N MET A 289 32.73 -24.18 -12.03
CA MET A 289 32.99 -23.23 -13.12
C MET A 289 34.48 -23.18 -13.48
N ARG A 290 35.37 -23.13 -12.49
CA ARG A 290 36.83 -23.20 -12.68
C ARG A 290 37.29 -24.51 -13.31
N GLY A 291 36.64 -25.62 -12.98
CA GLY A 291 36.93 -26.95 -13.52
C GLY A 291 36.41 -27.20 -14.93
N SER A 292 35.38 -26.46 -15.36
CA SER A 292 34.70 -26.69 -16.65
C SER A 292 35.56 -26.33 -17.87
N LEU A 293 35.22 -26.91 -19.01
CA LEU A 293 35.72 -26.51 -20.34
C LEU A 293 35.34 -25.05 -20.63
N PHE A 294 34.06 -24.74 -20.44
CA PHE A 294 33.49 -23.41 -20.56
C PHE A 294 32.11 -23.36 -19.89
N VAL A 295 31.64 -22.13 -19.66
CA VAL A 295 30.31 -21.85 -19.12
C VAL A 295 29.33 -21.62 -20.26
N VAL A 296 28.07 -22.05 -20.13
CA VAL A 296 27.00 -21.73 -21.09
C VAL A 296 25.85 -21.02 -20.40
N GLN A 297 25.36 -19.93 -21.00
CA GLN A 297 24.17 -19.20 -20.56
C GLN A 297 23.21 -19.06 -21.74
N PRO A 298 22.21 -19.96 -21.87
CA PRO A 298 21.34 -20.02 -23.04
C PRO A 298 20.07 -19.17 -22.93
N SER A 299 20.01 -18.26 -21.95
CA SER A 299 18.81 -17.50 -21.58
C SER A 299 18.08 -16.82 -22.74
N LEU A 300 16.76 -16.76 -22.63
CA LEU A 300 15.88 -15.99 -23.51
C LEU A 300 15.84 -14.51 -23.11
N PHE A 301 16.10 -14.21 -21.84
CA PHE A 301 16.06 -12.87 -21.26
C PHE A 301 17.00 -12.75 -20.04
N GLU A 302 17.62 -11.59 -19.86
CA GLU A 302 18.46 -11.21 -18.70
C GLU A 302 18.33 -9.70 -18.43
N GLY A 303 18.57 -9.27 -17.18
CA GLY A 303 18.71 -7.85 -16.82
C GLY A 303 20.17 -7.40 -16.69
N TRP A 304 20.99 -8.24 -16.04
CA TRP A 304 22.46 -8.25 -16.02
C TRP A 304 22.86 -9.58 -15.35
N SER A 305 23.72 -10.37 -15.98
CA SER A 305 23.97 -11.75 -15.51
C SER A 305 25.15 -11.84 -14.55
N THR A 306 24.92 -12.39 -13.35
CA THR A 306 25.97 -12.76 -12.40
C THR A 306 26.89 -13.86 -12.94
N VAL A 307 26.36 -14.80 -13.72
CA VAL A 307 27.14 -15.93 -14.27
C VAL A 307 28.18 -15.43 -15.28
N VAL A 308 27.84 -14.40 -16.06
CA VAL A 308 28.79 -13.71 -16.94
C VAL A 308 29.87 -13.02 -16.14
N GLU A 309 29.50 -12.34 -15.05
CA GLU A 309 30.46 -11.69 -14.15
C GLU A 309 31.42 -12.69 -13.49
N ASP A 310 30.90 -13.82 -13.03
CA ASP A 310 31.69 -14.91 -12.44
C ASP A 310 32.67 -15.49 -13.47
N SER A 311 32.20 -15.77 -14.68
CA SER A 311 33.04 -16.28 -15.76
C SER A 311 34.12 -15.28 -16.15
N ARG A 312 33.80 -13.98 -16.17
CA ARG A 312 34.77 -12.90 -16.37
C ARG A 312 35.82 -12.88 -15.27
N ALA A 313 35.42 -12.98 -14.00
CA ALA A 313 36.33 -12.98 -12.85
C ALA A 313 37.23 -14.22 -12.78
N LEU A 314 36.78 -15.34 -13.35
CA LEU A 314 37.54 -16.59 -13.45
C LEU A 314 38.35 -16.71 -14.74
N GLY A 315 38.22 -15.77 -15.68
CA GLY A 315 38.87 -15.86 -16.99
C GLY A 315 38.38 -17.05 -17.82
N LYS A 316 37.13 -17.50 -17.59
CA LYS A 316 36.54 -18.64 -18.29
C LYS A 316 35.89 -18.23 -19.61
N ASP A 317 36.10 -19.07 -20.62
CA ASP A 317 35.32 -19.01 -21.85
C ASP A 317 33.84 -19.18 -21.52
N ILE A 318 32.99 -18.39 -22.18
CA ILE A 318 31.55 -18.43 -21.96
C ILE A 318 30.79 -18.36 -23.29
N LEU A 319 29.82 -19.25 -23.46
CA LEU A 319 28.90 -19.30 -24.60
C LEU A 319 27.56 -18.69 -24.20
N LEU A 320 27.16 -17.63 -24.90
CA LEU A 320 26.06 -16.74 -24.51
C LEU A 320 25.02 -16.58 -25.60
N SER A 321 23.75 -16.54 -25.22
CA SER A 321 22.70 -16.06 -26.11
C SER A 321 23.01 -14.64 -26.62
N ASP A 322 22.61 -14.35 -27.85
CA ASP A 322 22.69 -13.04 -28.54
C ASP A 322 21.77 -11.96 -27.94
N LEU A 323 21.63 -11.91 -26.61
CA LEU A 323 20.91 -10.84 -25.90
C LEU A 323 21.68 -9.52 -26.05
N ILE A 324 20.97 -8.40 -26.21
CA ILE A 324 21.59 -7.07 -26.25
C ILE A 324 22.36 -6.81 -24.95
N VAL A 325 21.78 -7.12 -23.79
CA VAL A 325 22.49 -7.05 -22.50
C VAL A 325 23.74 -7.93 -22.43
N ASN A 326 23.78 -9.11 -23.07
CA ASN A 326 24.98 -9.94 -23.08
C ASN A 326 26.07 -9.33 -23.98
N ILE A 327 25.67 -8.71 -25.09
CA ILE A 327 26.55 -7.94 -25.97
C ILE A 327 27.08 -6.71 -25.22
N GLU A 328 26.26 -6.07 -24.40
CA GLU A 328 26.65 -4.96 -23.53
C GLU A 328 27.65 -5.42 -22.45
N GLN A 329 27.41 -6.57 -21.81
CA GLN A 329 28.35 -7.16 -20.85
C GLN A 329 29.71 -7.47 -21.51
N ALA A 330 29.73 -7.96 -22.76
CA ALA A 330 30.95 -8.20 -23.54
C ALA A 330 32.11 -8.86 -22.75
N PRO A 331 31.92 -10.07 -22.17
CA PRO A 331 33.05 -10.74 -21.53
C PRO A 331 34.14 -11.05 -22.58
N GLU A 332 35.40 -10.91 -22.18
CA GLU A 332 36.57 -11.00 -23.06
C GLU A 332 36.69 -12.34 -23.81
N HIS A 333 36.23 -13.43 -23.20
CA HIS A 333 36.22 -14.77 -23.77
C HIS A 333 34.80 -15.23 -24.14
N GLY A 334 33.90 -14.28 -24.40
CA GLY A 334 32.52 -14.54 -24.80
C GLY A 334 32.40 -14.97 -26.26
N VAL A 335 31.60 -16.01 -26.49
CA VAL A 335 31.10 -16.40 -27.82
C VAL A 335 29.59 -16.30 -27.81
N PHE A 336 29.02 -15.70 -28.85
CA PHE A 336 27.57 -15.53 -28.97
C PHE A 336 26.96 -16.56 -29.93
N PHE A 337 25.73 -16.96 -29.62
CA PHE A 337 24.90 -17.82 -30.48
C PHE A 337 23.46 -17.31 -30.55
N LYS A 338 22.75 -17.69 -31.61
CA LYS A 338 21.34 -17.36 -31.82
C LYS A 338 20.48 -18.13 -30.82
N ARG A 339 19.88 -17.42 -29.86
CA ARG A 339 19.20 -18.03 -28.69
C ARG A 339 18.06 -19.01 -29.01
N ASN A 340 17.48 -18.92 -30.21
CA ASN A 340 16.37 -19.75 -30.67
C ASN A 340 16.80 -20.90 -31.60
N ASP A 341 18.10 -21.04 -31.90
CA ASP A 341 18.64 -22.00 -32.86
C ASP A 341 19.56 -23.02 -32.16
N SER A 342 19.08 -24.25 -31.98
CA SER A 342 19.88 -25.32 -31.37
C SER A 342 20.96 -25.86 -32.30
N ASN A 343 20.93 -25.58 -33.60
CA ASN A 343 22.03 -25.98 -34.49
C ASN A 343 23.20 -25.01 -34.34
N ASP A 344 22.93 -23.70 -34.32
CA ASP A 344 23.97 -22.70 -34.05
C ASP A 344 24.59 -22.90 -32.67
N LEU A 345 23.78 -23.15 -31.63
CA LEU A 345 24.29 -23.47 -30.30
C LEU A 345 25.22 -24.70 -30.30
N ALA A 346 24.81 -25.80 -30.95
CA ALA A 346 25.62 -27.01 -31.04
C ALA A 346 26.95 -26.76 -31.79
N GLU A 347 26.90 -26.06 -32.93
CA GLU A 347 28.08 -25.73 -33.72
C GLU A 347 29.08 -24.88 -32.90
N LYS A 348 28.60 -23.89 -32.14
CA LYS A 348 29.47 -23.08 -31.27
C LYS A 348 30.02 -23.89 -30.09
N MET A 349 29.21 -24.79 -29.52
CA MET A 349 29.68 -25.70 -28.47
C MET A 349 30.82 -26.57 -28.97
N GLU A 350 30.66 -27.25 -30.11
CA GLU A 350 31.73 -28.11 -30.66
C GLU A 350 33.01 -27.34 -30.98
N LYS A 351 32.89 -26.10 -31.46
CA LYS A 351 34.04 -25.23 -31.70
C LYS A 351 34.76 -24.87 -30.40
N LEU A 352 34.02 -24.61 -29.32
CA LEU A 352 34.59 -24.34 -27.99
C LEU A 352 35.25 -25.59 -27.42
N ILE A 353 34.56 -26.72 -27.45
CA ILE A 353 35.06 -28.02 -26.98
C ILE A 353 36.45 -28.35 -27.54
N ARG A 354 36.68 -28.07 -28.83
CA ARG A 354 37.94 -28.34 -29.53
C ARG A 354 39.10 -27.41 -29.16
N ARG A 355 38.84 -26.26 -28.53
CA ARG A 355 39.85 -25.23 -28.22
C ARG A 355 40.03 -24.95 -26.73
N THR A 356 39.15 -25.49 -25.89
CA THR A 356 39.19 -25.30 -24.43
C THR A 356 39.65 -26.57 -23.73
N GLU A 357 40.43 -26.40 -22.66
CA GLU A 357 40.85 -27.49 -21.79
C GLU A 357 40.12 -27.39 -20.43
N PRO A 358 39.86 -28.54 -19.77
CA PRO A 358 39.26 -28.55 -18.44
C PRO A 358 40.24 -28.00 -17.40
N GLY A 359 39.72 -27.60 -16.24
CA GLY A 359 40.51 -27.10 -15.13
C GLY A 359 40.84 -25.60 -15.20
N PRO A 360 41.44 -25.05 -14.13
CA PRO A 360 41.77 -23.63 -14.05
C PRO A 360 42.90 -23.29 -15.02
N ASN A 361 42.87 -22.07 -15.58
CA ASN A 361 43.97 -21.55 -16.39
C ASN A 361 44.66 -20.41 -15.62
N ALA A 362 45.84 -20.69 -15.05
CA ALA A 362 46.53 -19.76 -14.17
C ALA A 362 46.80 -18.38 -14.80
N SER A 363 47.11 -18.32 -16.11
CA SER A 363 47.34 -17.05 -16.81
C SER A 363 46.04 -16.26 -16.94
N LYS A 364 44.97 -16.91 -17.44
CA LYS A 364 43.65 -16.26 -17.58
C LYS A 364 43.09 -15.83 -16.23
N GLU A 365 43.23 -16.65 -15.19
CA GLU A 365 42.78 -16.34 -13.83
C GLU A 365 43.54 -15.13 -13.25
N ALA A 366 44.85 -15.05 -13.45
CA ALA A 366 45.64 -13.91 -12.97
C ALA A 366 45.23 -12.59 -13.64
N GLU A 367 45.02 -12.61 -14.96
CA GLU A 367 44.53 -11.45 -15.72
C GLU A 367 43.10 -11.05 -15.30
N ALA A 368 42.21 -12.03 -15.24
CA ALA A 368 40.82 -11.86 -14.84
C ALA A 368 40.69 -11.30 -13.41
N ARG A 369 41.48 -11.81 -12.47
CA ARG A 369 41.50 -11.32 -11.07
C ARG A 369 41.96 -9.87 -10.97
N THR A 370 42.91 -9.46 -11.81
CA THR A 370 43.36 -8.06 -11.87
C THR A 370 42.25 -7.16 -12.41
N LYS A 371 41.65 -7.52 -13.55
CA LYS A 371 40.52 -6.80 -14.16
C LYS A 371 39.30 -6.74 -13.24
N ALA A 372 39.01 -7.82 -12.50
CA ALA A 372 37.90 -7.86 -11.55
C ALA A 372 38.07 -6.80 -10.45
N LYS A 373 39.28 -6.60 -9.92
CA LYS A 373 39.55 -5.54 -8.92
C LYS A 373 39.29 -4.14 -9.50
N GLU A 374 39.71 -3.89 -10.74
CA GLU A 374 39.47 -2.61 -11.42
C GLU A 374 37.97 -2.36 -11.63
N ASN A 375 37.24 -3.38 -12.08
CA ASN A 375 35.79 -3.32 -12.29
C ASN A 375 35.02 -3.07 -10.98
N VAL A 376 35.40 -3.74 -9.89
CA VAL A 376 34.81 -3.50 -8.55
C VAL A 376 35.03 -2.05 -8.11
N LEU A 377 36.23 -1.49 -8.32
CA LEU A 377 36.50 -0.08 -8.02
C LEU A 377 35.70 0.86 -8.93
N LEU A 378 35.51 0.52 -10.20
CA LEU A 378 34.68 1.29 -11.14
C LEU A 378 33.22 1.32 -10.68
N TYR A 379 32.66 0.16 -10.31
CA TYR A 379 31.31 0.04 -9.77
C TYR A 379 31.12 0.86 -8.49
N ALA A 380 32.06 0.76 -7.55
CA ALA A 380 32.05 1.54 -6.32
C ALA A 380 32.05 3.06 -6.58
N LYS A 381 32.94 3.53 -7.46
CA LYS A 381 33.03 4.95 -7.85
C LYS A 381 31.77 5.42 -8.59
N LYS A 382 31.20 4.59 -9.47
CA LYS A 382 29.97 4.90 -10.19
C LYS A 382 28.79 5.03 -9.23
N PHE A 383 28.68 4.14 -8.23
CA PHE A 383 27.67 4.28 -7.18
C PHE A 383 27.84 5.58 -6.41
N CYS A 384 29.06 5.90 -5.95
CA CYS A 384 29.35 7.17 -5.26
C CYS A 384 28.95 8.39 -6.11
N ASN A 385 29.22 8.36 -7.42
CA ASN A 385 28.80 9.40 -8.34
C ASN A 385 27.27 9.53 -8.44
N ILE A 386 26.55 8.41 -8.47
CA ILE A 386 25.07 8.40 -8.49
C ILE A 386 24.50 9.02 -7.21
N VAL A 387 25.09 8.72 -6.04
CA VAL A 387 24.72 9.35 -4.77
C VAL A 387 24.86 10.87 -4.85
N ASN A 388 25.98 11.37 -5.39
CA ASN A 388 26.19 12.80 -5.57
C ASN A 388 25.19 13.44 -6.54
N ILE A 389 24.92 12.81 -7.68
CA ILE A 389 23.89 13.28 -8.64
C ILE A 389 22.55 13.44 -7.92
N SER A 390 22.17 12.45 -7.09
CA SER A 390 20.93 12.49 -6.34
C SER A 390 20.89 13.64 -5.33
N LEU A 391 22.00 13.90 -4.63
CA LEU A 391 22.12 14.98 -3.66
C LEU A 391 22.08 16.38 -4.30
N GLU A 392 22.78 16.56 -5.44
CA GLU A 392 22.73 17.80 -6.21
C GLU A 392 21.33 18.08 -6.74
N ALA A 393 20.65 17.03 -7.22
CA ALA A 393 19.27 17.15 -7.68
C ALA A 393 18.34 17.51 -6.52
N LYS A 394 18.48 16.88 -5.34
CA LYS A 394 17.70 17.23 -4.13
C LYS A 394 17.79 18.72 -3.80
N SER A 395 18.98 19.34 -3.89
CA SER A 395 19.14 20.78 -3.63
C SER A 395 18.31 21.64 -4.57
N LYS A 396 18.36 21.35 -5.88
CA LYS A 396 17.60 22.09 -6.91
C LYS A 396 16.09 21.88 -6.78
N TYR A 397 15.65 20.65 -6.50
CA TYR A 397 14.24 20.34 -6.30
C TYR A 397 13.69 20.97 -5.03
N TYR A 398 14.46 21.00 -3.94
CA TYR A 398 14.05 21.68 -2.71
C TYR A 398 13.90 23.19 -2.93
N GLU A 399 14.81 23.81 -3.69
CA GLU A 399 14.69 25.23 -4.09
C GLU A 399 13.47 25.50 -4.99
N ALA A 400 13.15 24.60 -5.93
CA ALA A 400 11.95 24.72 -6.76
C ALA A 400 10.67 24.49 -5.95
N TRP A 401 10.70 23.53 -5.03
CA TRP A 401 9.58 23.19 -4.16
C TRP A 401 9.29 24.28 -3.13
N LEU A 402 10.30 24.95 -2.57
CA LEU A 402 10.07 26.12 -1.71
C LEU A 402 9.26 27.19 -2.46
N LYS A 403 9.59 27.44 -3.74
CA LYS A 403 8.84 28.39 -4.57
C LYS A 403 7.40 27.96 -4.85
N GLU A 404 7.17 26.68 -5.19
CA GLU A 404 5.81 26.16 -5.40
C GLU A 404 5.00 26.07 -4.10
N SER A 405 5.66 25.83 -2.96
CA SER A 405 5.01 25.74 -1.65
C SER A 405 4.59 27.10 -1.13
N ASP A 406 5.36 28.15 -1.37
CA ASP A 406 4.99 29.52 -1.03
C ASP A 406 3.70 29.93 -1.79
N GLU A 407 3.56 29.58 -3.07
CA GLU A 407 2.32 29.81 -3.85
C GLU A 407 1.11 28.99 -3.34
N VAL A 408 1.34 27.74 -2.90
CA VAL A 408 0.27 26.89 -2.35
C VAL A 408 -0.15 27.34 -0.94
N ILE A 409 0.77 27.84 -0.12
CA ILE A 409 0.46 28.37 1.21
C ILE A 409 -0.39 29.64 1.07
N GLU A 410 -0.03 30.55 0.17
CA GLU A 410 -0.76 31.80 -0.08
C GLU A 410 -2.22 31.52 -0.49
N THR A 411 -2.44 30.54 -1.38
CA THR A 411 -3.80 30.14 -1.80
C THR A 411 -4.61 29.41 -0.72
N GLN A 412 -3.95 28.70 0.20
CA GLN A 412 -4.61 28.07 1.35
C GLN A 412 -4.99 29.07 2.44
N GLU A 413 -4.16 30.09 2.68
CA GLU A 413 -4.46 31.18 3.61
C GLU A 413 -5.68 31.99 3.15
N GLU A 414 -5.80 32.29 1.86
CA GLU A 414 -7.01 32.93 1.29
C GLU A 414 -8.27 32.07 1.49
N THR A 415 -8.14 30.76 1.32
CA THR A 415 -9.26 29.82 1.51
C THR A 415 -9.69 29.74 2.98
N ILE A 416 -8.73 29.67 3.91
CA ILE A 416 -8.99 29.67 5.35
C ILE A 416 -9.70 30.97 5.76
N TYR A 417 -9.19 32.12 5.31
CA TYR A 417 -9.80 33.42 5.57
C TYR A 417 -11.26 33.48 5.10
N HIS A 418 -11.54 32.94 3.91
CA HIS A 418 -12.91 32.90 3.38
C HIS A 418 -13.83 31.98 4.20
N LEU A 419 -13.33 30.83 4.66
CA LEU A 419 -14.09 29.89 5.48
C LEU A 419 -14.38 30.44 6.88
N GLU A 420 -13.43 31.13 7.50
CA GLU A 420 -13.62 31.80 8.79
C GLU A 420 -14.71 32.88 8.71
N SER A 421 -14.73 33.66 7.62
CA SER A 421 -15.79 34.65 7.38
C SER A 421 -17.18 34.00 7.29
N LYS A 422 -17.31 32.90 6.55
CA LYS A 422 -18.57 32.15 6.42
C LYS A 422 -19.02 31.51 7.73
N LEU A 423 -18.07 30.99 8.51
CA LEU A 423 -18.37 30.42 9.82
C LEU A 423 -18.95 31.50 10.75
N LYS A 424 -18.34 32.68 10.78
CA LYS A 424 -18.81 33.82 11.58
C LYS A 424 -20.23 34.26 11.18
N GLU A 425 -20.53 34.32 9.89
CA GLU A 425 -21.90 34.60 9.41
C GLU A 425 -22.90 33.54 9.87
N SER A 426 -22.53 32.26 9.78
CA SER A 426 -23.38 31.15 10.24
C SER A 426 -23.60 31.16 11.75
N GLU A 427 -22.61 31.57 12.54
CA GLU A 427 -22.73 31.68 14.00
C GLU A 427 -23.66 32.83 14.40
N LEU A 428 -23.60 33.96 13.70
CA LEU A 428 -24.51 35.09 13.89
C LEU A 428 -25.96 34.69 13.56
N ASP A 429 -26.20 33.99 12.45
CA ASP A 429 -27.53 33.49 12.10
C ASP A 429 -28.05 32.48 13.14
N ARG A 430 -27.19 31.58 13.63
CA ARG A 430 -27.54 30.64 14.69
C ARG A 430 -27.93 31.36 15.98
N GLN A 431 -27.21 32.42 16.35
CA GLN A 431 -27.51 33.22 17.53
C GLN A 431 -28.86 33.95 17.39
N ALA A 432 -29.14 34.55 16.23
CA ALA A 432 -30.43 35.18 15.95
C ALA A 432 -31.60 34.17 16.03
N ARG A 433 -31.42 32.95 15.51
CA ARG A 433 -32.43 31.88 15.63
C ARG A 433 -32.68 31.45 17.07
N LEU A 434 -31.63 31.40 17.91
CA LEU A 434 -31.77 31.08 19.33
C LEU A 434 -32.59 32.13 20.08
N GLU A 435 -32.39 33.42 19.76
CA GLU A 435 -33.20 34.51 20.32
C GLU A 435 -34.68 34.36 19.96
N VAL A 436 -34.99 34.07 18.68
CA VAL A 436 -36.37 33.82 18.23
C VAL A 436 -36.99 32.60 18.94
N ILE A 437 -36.24 31.52 19.12
CA ILE A 437 -36.72 30.33 19.84
C ILE A 437 -37.07 30.68 21.29
N ASN A 438 -36.25 31.47 21.98
CA ASN A 438 -36.51 31.87 23.36
C ASN A 438 -37.77 32.74 23.47
N ASP A 439 -37.97 33.67 22.54
CA ASP A 439 -39.18 34.50 22.50
C ASP A 439 -40.44 33.66 22.24
N LEU A 440 -40.38 32.70 21.31
CA LEU A 440 -41.48 31.77 21.05
C LEU A 440 -41.80 30.89 22.27
N GLN A 441 -40.79 30.44 23.01
CA GLN A 441 -40.99 29.69 24.25
C GLN A 441 -41.70 30.53 25.32
N LYS A 442 -41.38 31.82 25.42
CA LYS A 442 -42.05 32.74 26.34
C LYS A 442 -43.52 32.93 25.96
N HIS A 443 -43.81 33.19 24.69
CA HIS A 443 -45.20 33.32 24.21
C HIS A 443 -46.01 32.02 24.38
N LEU A 444 -45.38 30.86 24.18
CA LEU A 444 -46.02 29.58 24.43
C LEU A 444 -46.40 29.42 25.90
N ALA A 445 -45.49 29.75 26.83
CA ALA A 445 -45.77 29.69 28.27
C ALA A 445 -46.92 30.64 28.68
N GLU A 446 -46.95 31.87 28.14
CA GLU A 446 -48.05 32.82 28.38
C GLU A 446 -49.39 32.28 27.86
N SER A 447 -49.41 31.68 26.67
CA SER A 447 -50.61 31.06 26.09
C SER A 447 -51.10 29.85 26.89
N GLU A 448 -50.18 29.03 27.40
CA GLU A 448 -50.51 27.88 28.26
C GLU A 448 -51.14 28.31 29.59
N LEU A 449 -50.63 29.39 30.20
CA LEU A 449 -51.22 29.99 31.41
C LEU A 449 -52.63 30.53 31.15
N ASP A 450 -52.85 31.25 30.04
CA ASP A 450 -54.19 31.74 29.67
C ASP A 450 -55.15 30.57 29.40
N ARG A 451 -54.69 29.52 28.72
CA ARG A 451 -55.48 28.29 28.50
C ARG A 451 -55.87 27.66 29.83
N GLN A 452 -54.96 27.61 30.80
CA GLN A 452 -55.24 27.04 32.12
C GLN A 452 -56.27 27.88 32.90
N ALA A 453 -56.15 29.21 32.88
CA ALA A 453 -57.14 30.11 33.49
C ALA A 453 -58.54 29.95 32.86
N ARG A 454 -58.61 29.84 31.53
CA ARG A 454 -59.90 29.58 30.84
C ARG A 454 -60.52 28.25 31.22
N LEU A 455 -59.71 27.20 31.41
CA LEU A 455 -60.19 25.88 31.87
C LEU A 455 -60.80 25.97 33.28
N GLU A 456 -60.20 26.73 34.18
CA GLU A 456 -60.75 26.97 35.52
C GLU A 456 -62.12 27.67 35.45
N VAL A 457 -62.24 28.72 34.63
CA VAL A 457 -63.53 29.42 34.42
C VAL A 457 -64.60 28.50 33.85
N ILE A 458 -64.23 27.64 32.88
CA ILE A 458 -65.17 26.67 32.30
C ILE A 458 -65.67 25.70 33.37
N ASN A 459 -64.79 25.21 34.24
CA ASN A 459 -65.18 24.31 35.32
C ASN A 459 -66.14 24.98 36.32
N ASP A 460 -65.90 26.24 36.68
CA ASP A 460 -66.80 27.00 37.56
C ASP A 460 -68.17 27.27 36.91
N LEU A 461 -68.20 27.62 35.63
CA LEU A 461 -69.45 27.79 34.89
C LEU A 461 -70.25 26.50 34.79
N GLN A 462 -69.57 25.35 34.60
CA GLN A 462 -70.23 24.04 34.62
C GLN A 462 -70.86 23.73 35.97
N LYS A 463 -70.20 24.11 37.08
CA LYS A 463 -70.75 23.96 38.43
C LYS A 463 -72.00 24.83 38.64
N HIS A 464 -71.94 26.11 38.28
CA HIS A 464 -73.09 27.01 38.39
C HIS A 464 -74.27 26.58 37.50
N LEU A 465 -73.99 26.05 36.30
CA LEU A 465 -75.03 25.51 35.44
C LEU A 465 -75.73 24.32 36.10
N ALA A 466 -74.99 23.39 36.69
CA ALA A 466 -75.55 22.26 37.42
C ALA A 466 -76.41 22.71 38.62
N GLU A 467 -75.95 23.70 39.39
CA GLU A 467 -76.73 24.30 40.49
C GLU A 467 -78.03 24.94 39.99
N SER A 468 -77.96 25.69 38.89
CA SER A 468 -79.14 26.32 38.28
C SER A 468 -80.13 25.30 37.71
N GLU A 469 -79.65 24.18 37.17
CA GLU A 469 -80.51 23.10 36.68
C GLU A 469 -81.24 22.40 37.83
N LEU A 470 -80.56 22.19 38.96
CA LEU A 470 -81.18 21.67 40.18
C LEU A 470 -82.25 22.62 40.74
N ASP A 471 -81.98 23.92 40.82
CA ASP A 471 -82.96 24.92 41.26
C ASP A 471 -84.17 24.98 40.31
N ARG A 472 -83.92 24.91 39.00
CA ARG A 472 -84.98 24.85 37.99
C ARG A 472 -85.86 23.61 38.18
N GLN A 473 -85.27 22.44 38.46
CA GLN A 473 -86.02 21.22 38.77
C GLN A 473 -86.87 21.37 40.04
N ALA A 474 -86.31 21.97 41.10
CA ALA A 474 -87.04 22.22 42.34
C ALA A 474 -88.23 23.17 42.13
N ARG A 475 -88.04 24.28 41.40
CA ARG A 475 -89.13 25.21 41.05
C ARG A 475 -90.21 24.56 40.22
N LEU A 476 -89.85 23.71 39.25
CA LEU A 476 -90.81 22.91 38.49
C LEU A 476 -91.66 22.02 39.42
N GLY A 477 -91.05 21.42 40.45
CA GLY A 477 -91.76 20.69 41.49
C GLY A 477 -92.78 21.56 42.24
N VAL A 478 -92.38 22.76 42.69
CA VAL A 478 -93.25 23.71 43.39
C VAL A 478 -94.40 24.18 42.50
N ILE A 479 -94.14 24.51 41.24
CA ILE A 479 -95.18 24.93 40.28
C ILE A 479 -96.22 23.83 40.12
N ASN A 480 -95.80 22.57 40.00
CA ASN A 480 -96.72 21.44 39.90
C ASN A 480 -97.56 21.27 41.18
N GLN A 481 -96.97 21.50 42.35
CA GLN A 481 -97.69 21.46 43.63
C GLN A 481 -98.71 22.60 43.75
N LEU A 482 -98.32 23.85 43.46
CA LEU A 482 -99.23 25.00 43.47
C LEU A 482 -100.35 24.86 42.46
N LYS A 483 -100.07 24.28 41.28
CA LYS A 483 -101.09 23.98 40.28
C LYS A 483 -102.14 23.01 40.82
N SER A 484 -101.73 21.99 41.60
CA SER A 484 -102.67 21.10 42.29
C SER A 484 -103.50 21.85 43.31
N GLN A 485 -102.88 22.66 44.17
CA GLN A 485 -103.58 23.44 45.20
C GLN A 485 -104.55 24.47 44.62
N LEU A 486 -104.20 25.09 43.49
CA LEU A 486 -105.08 26.03 42.80
C LEU A 486 -106.32 25.32 42.26
N LEU A 487 -106.15 24.14 41.66
CA LEU A 487 -107.29 23.31 41.22
C LEU A 487 -108.22 22.97 42.40
N ASP A 488 -107.65 22.62 43.55
CA ASP A 488 -108.42 22.35 44.77
C ASP A 488 -109.16 23.61 45.27
N SER A 489 -108.48 24.77 45.31
CA SER A 489 -109.07 26.03 45.75
C SER A 489 -110.12 26.58 44.79
N GLU A 490 -109.97 26.38 43.48
CA GLU A 490 -110.96 26.76 42.48
C GLU A 490 -112.23 25.92 42.66
N ALA A 491 -112.10 24.62 42.93
CA ALA A 491 -113.22 23.75 43.27
C ALA A 491 -113.96 24.23 44.54
N ASP A 492 -113.22 24.62 45.59
CA ASP A 492 -113.79 25.19 46.82
C ASP A 492 -114.47 26.55 46.57
N ARG A 493 -113.87 27.41 45.73
CA ARG A 493 -114.46 28.71 45.38
C ARG A 493 -115.76 28.52 44.62
N GLU A 494 -115.81 27.60 43.67
CA GLU A 494 -117.02 27.28 42.90
C GLU A 494 -118.16 26.78 43.82
N ALA A 495 -117.80 25.99 44.85
CA ALA A 495 -118.73 25.59 45.90
C ALA A 495 -119.22 26.78 46.77
N THR A 496 -118.33 27.72 47.10
CA THR A 496 -118.65 28.90 47.93
C THR A 496 -119.47 29.95 47.16
N GLU A 497 -119.18 30.15 45.88
CA GLU A 497 -119.86 31.10 45.00
C GLU A 497 -121.33 30.69 44.80
N LYS A 498 -121.59 29.37 44.70
CA LYS A 498 -122.95 28.82 44.80
C LYS A 498 -123.65 29.25 46.10
N LEU A 499 -122.95 29.20 47.23
CA LEU A 499 -123.49 29.50 48.57
C LEU A 499 -123.72 31.01 48.81
N LEU A 500 -122.85 31.87 48.26
CA LEU A 500 -123.00 33.34 48.32
C LEU A 500 -124.14 33.83 47.43
N THR A 501 -124.37 33.19 46.30
CA THR A 501 -125.53 33.51 45.44
C THR A 501 -126.83 33.27 46.21
N GLU A 502 -126.93 32.15 46.94
CA GLU A 502 -128.05 31.86 47.84
C GLU A 502 -128.23 32.88 48.99
N LEU A 503 -127.15 33.51 49.47
CA LEU A 503 -127.17 34.52 50.54
C LEU A 503 -127.46 35.94 50.04
N SER A 504 -126.91 36.34 48.89
CA SER A 504 -127.14 37.64 48.26
C SER A 504 -128.62 37.84 47.92
N ASP A 505 -129.26 36.77 47.42
CA ASP A 505 -130.70 36.75 47.19
C ASP A 505 -131.49 37.02 48.48
N LYS A 506 -131.01 36.56 49.65
CA LYS A 506 -131.61 36.87 50.96
C LYS A 506 -131.34 38.31 51.44
N LEU A 507 -130.23 38.94 51.05
CA LEU A 507 -129.80 40.25 51.56
C LEU A 507 -130.42 41.44 50.80
N LYS A 508 -130.64 41.29 49.48
CA LYS A 508 -131.45 42.25 48.69
C LYS A 508 -132.84 42.44 49.30
N GLU A 509 -133.40 41.38 49.86
CA GLU A 509 -134.65 41.39 50.61
C GLU A 509 -134.60 42.32 51.85
N TYR A 510 -133.40 42.52 52.44
CA TYR A 510 -133.20 43.29 53.67
C TYR A 510 -132.89 44.79 53.43
N GLU A 511 -132.10 45.16 52.41
CA GLU A 511 -131.73 46.57 52.16
C GLU A 511 -132.90 47.41 51.61
N ILE A 512 -133.77 46.79 50.81
CA ILE A 512 -135.04 47.39 50.38
C ILE A 512 -135.85 47.85 51.61
N ASN A 513 -135.76 47.13 52.73
CA ASN A 513 -136.41 47.54 53.98
C ASN A 513 -135.73 48.73 54.69
N THR A 514 -134.43 48.98 54.47
CA THR A 514 -133.64 49.93 55.29
C THR A 514 -133.48 51.30 54.63
N ALA A 515 -133.27 51.40 53.31
CA ALA A 515 -133.19 52.69 52.61
C ALA A 515 -134.48 53.53 52.77
N ASN A 516 -135.62 52.84 52.82
CA ASN A 516 -136.92 53.43 53.13
C ASN A 516 -136.94 54.17 54.48
N LYS A 517 -136.09 53.81 55.46
CA LYS A 517 -135.98 54.51 56.75
C LYS A 517 -135.12 55.77 56.70
N LEU A 518 -134.04 55.81 55.91
CA LEU A 518 -133.03 56.87 55.99
C LEU A 518 -133.42 58.14 55.20
N TRP A 519 -134.26 57.99 54.16
CA TRP A 519 -134.88 59.09 53.44
C TRP A 519 -135.65 60.06 54.38
N LEU A 520 -136.15 59.59 55.52
CA LEU A 520 -136.85 60.42 56.49
C LEU A 520 -135.94 61.37 57.31
N LEU A 521 -134.65 61.05 57.53
CA LEU A 521 -133.87 61.64 58.62
C LEU A 521 -133.10 62.93 58.24
N LYS A 522 -132.60 63.06 57.01
CA LYS A 522 -131.78 64.23 56.59
C LYS A 522 -132.58 65.52 56.37
N ARG A 523 -133.90 65.45 56.34
CA ARG A 523 -134.80 66.57 56.02
C ARG A 523 -134.91 67.64 57.14
N ILE A 524 -134.24 67.45 58.29
CA ILE A 524 -134.56 68.18 59.54
C ILE A 524 -133.59 69.35 59.90
N ILE A 525 -132.35 69.46 59.39
CA ILE A 525 -131.31 70.35 60.01
C ILE A 525 -131.12 71.76 59.32
N LYS A 526 -132.04 72.26 58.50
CA LYS A 526 -131.97 73.66 57.99
C LYS A 526 -132.56 74.64 59.02
N ILE A 527 -131.73 75.37 59.79
CA ILE A 527 -131.87 76.75 60.37
C ILE A 527 -130.61 77.08 61.18
#